data_AF-A0A1M7MVA6-F1
#
_entry.id   AF-A0A1M7MVA6-F1
#
_cell.length_a   1.000
_cell.length_b   1.000
_cell.length_c   1.000
_cell.angle_alpha   90.00
_cell.angle_beta   90.00
_cell.angle_gamma   90.00
#
_symmetry.space_group_name_H-M   'P 1'
#
loop_
_entity.id
_entity.type
_entity.pdbx_description
1 polymer ?
#
loop_
_entity_poly.entity_id
_entity_poly.type
_entity_poly.pdbx_seq_one_letter_code
_entity_poly.pdbx_strand_id
1 'polypeptide(L)'
;MKKILVMAALAICSFANAQKGTILVGGNIGYSSEKTEYQFSEEKTNTFSFSPKVGYQFNDNWTVGGEFTVSSSTDDNGAREIKDNGFKLGAFVRYSVPLSQTFSVFADMGAGFQNAKSKVYGPGNAYSKRKADGMYVGVTPALFINMKKGFGLNFSIGGLGYETLSYDNNGADVSKFYFNFGQTFNIGISKNF
;
A
#
# COMPACT_ATOMS: atom_id res chain seq x y z
N MET A 1 -2.19 5.80 -20.16
CA MET A 1 -1.54 5.29 -18.92
C MET A 1 -0.26 6.03 -18.57
N LYS A 2 0.67 6.31 -19.51
CA LYS A 2 1.93 7.05 -19.22
C LYS A 2 1.75 8.46 -18.62
N LYS A 3 0.68 9.18 -18.98
CA LYS A 3 0.43 10.56 -18.52
C LYS A 3 -0.12 10.65 -17.08
N ILE A 4 -0.79 9.61 -16.58
CA ILE A 4 -1.35 9.59 -15.21
C ILE A 4 -0.25 9.36 -14.17
N LEU A 5 0.73 8.50 -14.50
CA LEU A 5 1.94 8.30 -13.69
C LEU A 5 2.76 9.58 -13.49
N VAL A 6 2.87 10.41 -14.54
CA VAL A 6 3.60 11.68 -14.48
C VAL A 6 2.83 12.74 -13.68
N MET A 7 1.49 12.77 -13.76
CA MET A 7 0.65 13.68 -12.98
C MET A 7 0.63 13.34 -11.48
N ALA A 8 0.64 12.05 -11.12
CA ALA A 8 0.76 11.62 -9.72
C ALA A 8 2.15 11.93 -9.13
N ALA A 9 3.21 11.91 -9.95
CA ALA A 9 4.56 12.28 -9.56
C ALA A 9 4.76 13.79 -9.39
N LEU A 10 3.99 14.63 -10.11
CA LEU A 10 4.14 16.10 -10.12
C LEU A 10 3.40 16.84 -9.00
N ALA A 11 2.57 16.16 -8.20
CA ALA A 11 1.81 16.79 -7.11
C ALA A 11 2.65 17.07 -5.83
N ILE A 12 3.94 16.74 -5.80
CA ILE A 12 4.77 16.73 -4.58
C ILE A 12 5.66 18.00 -4.50
N CYS A 13 5.07 19.19 -4.71
CA CYS A 13 5.81 20.45 -4.87
C CYS A 13 5.53 21.55 -3.81
N SER A 14 5.60 21.31 -2.49
CA SER A 14 5.90 22.39 -1.50
C SER A 14 6.44 21.86 -0.15
N PHE A 15 7.30 22.64 0.52
CA PHE A 15 8.17 22.35 1.69
C PHE A 15 7.49 21.87 2.99
N ALA A 16 8.21 21.15 3.89
CA ALA A 16 8.31 21.36 5.37
C ALA A 16 8.99 20.20 6.16
N ASN A 17 9.64 20.54 7.29
CA ASN A 17 10.05 19.62 8.36
C ASN A 17 8.81 19.17 9.17
N ALA A 18 8.86 18.03 9.86
CA ALA A 18 7.81 17.63 10.82
C ALA A 18 7.74 18.63 11.98
N GLN A 19 6.70 19.48 12.01
CA GLN A 19 6.44 20.45 13.08
C GLN A 19 4.97 20.37 13.46
N LYS A 20 4.62 20.69 14.71
CA LYS A 20 3.21 20.81 15.10
C LYS A 20 2.47 21.75 14.14
N GLY A 21 1.33 21.30 13.64
CA GLY A 21 0.49 22.02 12.69
C GLY A 21 0.76 21.69 11.24
N THR A 22 1.73 20.82 10.91
CA THR A 22 2.02 20.45 9.52
C THR A 22 1.06 19.40 8.98
N ILE A 23 0.89 19.41 7.65
CA ILE A 23 0.14 18.39 6.93
C ILE A 23 1.13 17.40 6.33
N LEU A 24 1.04 16.14 6.73
CA LEU A 24 1.76 15.05 6.12
C LEU A 24 1.01 14.58 4.88
N VAL A 25 1.66 14.58 3.73
CA VAL A 25 1.18 13.88 2.53
C VAL A 25 2.25 12.91 2.10
N GLY A 26 1.89 11.66 1.93
CA GLY A 26 2.84 10.65 1.49
C GLY A 26 2.15 9.44 0.93
N GLY A 27 2.94 8.40 0.73
CA GLY A 27 2.41 7.12 0.29
C GLY A 27 3.45 6.29 -0.44
N ASN A 28 2.95 5.20 -1.01
CA ASN A 28 3.75 4.26 -1.76
C ASN A 28 3.15 4.06 -3.15
N ILE A 29 4.03 3.92 -4.14
CA ILE A 29 3.67 3.40 -5.46
C ILE A 29 4.55 2.17 -5.71
N GLY A 30 3.94 1.09 -6.14
CA GLY A 30 4.61 -0.17 -6.42
C GLY A 30 4.18 -0.70 -7.78
N TYR A 31 5.14 -1.23 -8.53
CA TYR A 31 4.90 -1.98 -9.75
C TYR A 31 5.89 -3.13 -9.83
N SER A 32 5.41 -4.33 -10.11
CA SER A 32 6.25 -5.48 -10.45
C SER A 32 5.71 -6.18 -11.69
N SER A 33 6.63 -6.77 -12.46
CA SER A 33 6.28 -7.65 -13.56
C SER A 33 7.24 -8.83 -13.53
N GLU A 34 6.66 -10.02 -13.50
CA GLU A 34 7.34 -11.30 -13.48
C GLU A 34 6.88 -12.11 -14.69
N LYS A 35 7.83 -12.75 -15.35
CA LYS A 35 7.58 -13.63 -16.48
C LYS A 35 8.29 -14.94 -16.22
N THR A 36 7.54 -16.04 -16.25
CA THR A 36 8.04 -17.40 -16.08
C THR A 36 7.75 -18.18 -17.35
N GLU A 37 8.78 -18.74 -17.97
CA GLU A 37 8.66 -19.57 -19.16
C GLU A 37 9.05 -21.01 -18.83
N TYR A 38 8.16 -21.96 -19.17
CA TYR A 38 8.44 -23.39 -19.03
C TYR A 38 7.93 -24.16 -20.24
N GLN A 39 8.87 -24.70 -21.02
CA GLN A 39 8.62 -25.43 -22.28
C GLN A 39 7.74 -24.64 -23.27
N PHE A 40 6.43 -24.93 -23.30
CA PHE A 40 5.42 -24.31 -24.17
C PHE A 40 4.41 -23.46 -23.38
N SER A 41 4.68 -23.19 -22.11
CA SER A 41 3.85 -22.35 -21.23
C SER A 41 4.59 -21.08 -20.85
N GLU A 42 3.88 -19.97 -20.91
CA GLU A 42 4.32 -18.65 -20.46
C GLU A 42 3.33 -18.18 -19.40
N GLU A 43 3.83 -17.86 -18.21
CA GLU A 43 3.07 -17.23 -17.14
C GLU A 43 3.60 -15.82 -16.91
N LYS A 44 2.71 -14.84 -16.90
CA LYS A 44 3.04 -13.44 -16.71
C LYS A 44 2.20 -12.84 -15.59
N THR A 45 2.88 -12.46 -14.52
CA THR A 45 2.28 -11.76 -13.38
C THR A 45 2.67 -10.29 -13.39
N ASN A 46 1.70 -9.40 -13.37
CA ASN A 46 1.92 -7.95 -13.22
C ASN A 46 1.17 -7.46 -12.01
N THR A 47 1.87 -6.78 -11.10
CA THR A 47 1.26 -6.17 -9.92
C THR A 47 1.45 -4.66 -9.93
N PHE A 48 0.44 -3.95 -9.46
CA PHE A 48 0.45 -2.52 -9.26
C PHE A 48 -0.18 -2.19 -7.91
N SER A 49 0.39 -1.23 -7.20
CA SER A 49 -0.20 -0.67 -5.99
C SER A 49 0.05 0.82 -5.90
N PHE A 50 -0.93 1.54 -5.36
CA PHE A 50 -0.82 2.94 -5.03
C PHE A 50 -1.54 3.19 -3.71
N SER A 51 -0.79 3.68 -2.72
CA SER A 51 -1.23 3.82 -1.33
C SER A 51 -0.96 5.22 -0.78
N PRO A 52 -1.70 6.26 -1.20
CA PRO A 52 -1.57 7.59 -0.65
C PRO A 52 -2.09 7.69 0.80
N LYS A 53 -1.49 8.61 1.55
CA LYS A 53 -1.86 8.98 2.92
C LYS A 53 -1.83 10.50 3.07
N VAL A 54 -2.77 11.02 3.84
CA VAL A 54 -2.79 12.41 4.28
C VAL A 54 -3.05 12.45 5.78
N GLY A 55 -2.25 13.22 6.51
CA GLY A 55 -2.38 13.35 7.95
C GLY A 55 -2.07 14.76 8.43
N TYR A 56 -2.50 15.05 9.65
CA TYR A 56 -2.24 16.29 10.35
C TYR A 56 -1.42 16.00 11.60
N GLN A 57 -0.29 16.68 11.72
CA GLN A 57 0.60 16.56 12.86
C GLN A 57 0.14 17.50 13.96
N PHE A 58 -0.63 16.99 14.92
CA PHE A 58 -1.21 17.80 16.00
C PHE A 58 -0.26 17.99 17.19
N ASN A 59 0.83 17.23 17.25
CA ASN A 59 1.89 17.35 18.25
C ASN A 59 3.26 17.01 17.64
N ASP A 60 4.35 17.29 18.35
CA ASP A 60 5.73 17.11 17.87
C ASP A 60 6.07 15.67 17.45
N ASN A 61 5.35 14.68 17.99
CA ASN A 61 5.55 13.26 17.67
C ASN A 61 4.33 12.57 17.07
N TRP A 62 3.15 13.18 17.10
CA TRP A 62 1.91 12.50 16.75
C TRP A 62 1.25 13.11 15.52
N THR A 63 0.92 12.23 14.58
CA THR A 63 0.16 12.56 13.36
C THR A 63 -1.06 11.64 13.29
N VAL A 64 -2.21 12.16 12.90
CA VAL A 64 -3.41 11.37 12.61
C VAL A 64 -3.88 11.69 11.20
N GLY A 65 -4.43 10.71 10.49
CA GLY A 65 -4.80 10.93 9.11
C GLY A 65 -5.65 9.83 8.50
N GLY A 66 -5.96 10.03 7.22
CA GLY A 66 -6.61 9.05 6.36
C GLY A 66 -5.59 8.37 5.45
N GLU A 67 -5.82 7.09 5.18
CA GLU A 67 -5.05 6.30 4.24
C GLU A 67 -5.95 5.58 3.25
N PHE A 68 -5.43 5.41 2.05
CA PHE A 68 -6.15 4.80 0.94
C PHE A 68 -5.19 3.93 0.16
N THR A 69 -5.66 2.79 -0.31
CA THR A 69 -4.90 1.90 -1.18
C THR A 69 -5.75 1.39 -2.32
N VAL A 70 -5.20 1.42 -3.52
CA VAL A 70 -5.67 0.63 -4.67
C VAL A 70 -4.57 -0.31 -5.11
N SER A 71 -4.93 -1.55 -5.39
CA SER A 71 -4.01 -2.53 -5.95
C SER A 71 -4.67 -3.33 -7.07
N SER A 72 -3.85 -3.78 -8.01
CA SER A 72 -4.27 -4.66 -9.10
C SER A 72 -3.17 -5.70 -9.36
N SER A 73 -3.56 -6.93 -9.57
CA SER A 73 -2.70 -8.02 -10.01
C SER A 73 -3.35 -8.70 -11.21
N THR A 74 -2.56 -8.96 -12.25
CA THR A 74 -2.98 -9.78 -13.39
C THR A 74 -1.98 -10.89 -13.56
N ASP A 75 -2.45 -12.13 -13.44
CA ASP A 75 -1.72 -13.36 -13.71
C ASP A 75 -2.35 -14.00 -14.96
N ASP A 76 -1.55 -14.15 -16.01
CA ASP A 76 -1.96 -14.72 -17.29
C ASP A 76 -1.00 -15.83 -17.68
N ASN A 77 -1.52 -17.05 -17.83
CA ASN A 77 -0.74 -18.20 -18.27
C ASN A 77 -1.08 -18.67 -19.71
N GLY A 78 -1.74 -17.82 -20.50
CA GLY A 78 -2.15 -18.08 -21.87
C GLY A 78 -3.43 -18.90 -22.02
N ALA A 79 -3.77 -19.74 -21.04
CA ALA A 79 -5.03 -20.50 -21.00
C ALA A 79 -6.06 -19.86 -20.06
N ARG A 80 -5.58 -19.19 -19.01
CA ARG A 80 -6.39 -18.58 -17.95
C ARG A 80 -5.78 -17.24 -17.58
N GLU A 81 -6.64 -16.24 -17.41
CA GLU A 81 -6.28 -14.93 -16.89
C GLU A 81 -7.01 -14.71 -15.55
N ILE A 82 -6.26 -14.38 -14.49
CA ILE A 82 -6.77 -14.03 -13.18
C ILE A 82 -6.48 -12.55 -12.93
N LYS A 83 -7.53 -11.76 -12.68
CA LYS A 83 -7.46 -10.34 -12.35
C LYS A 83 -7.96 -10.10 -10.93
N ASP A 84 -7.04 -9.80 -10.04
CA ASP A 84 -7.32 -9.42 -8.67
C ASP A 84 -7.21 -7.91 -8.50
N ASN A 85 -8.17 -7.31 -7.79
CA ASN A 85 -8.16 -5.90 -7.46
C ASN A 85 -8.45 -5.73 -5.97
N GLY A 86 -7.65 -4.92 -5.31
CA GLY A 86 -7.79 -4.58 -3.91
C GLY A 86 -8.09 -3.10 -3.73
N PHE A 87 -8.89 -2.81 -2.72
CA PHE A 87 -9.18 -1.46 -2.25
C PHE A 87 -9.11 -1.45 -0.73
N LYS A 88 -8.42 -0.48 -0.15
CA LYS A 88 -8.44 -0.23 1.30
C LYS A 88 -8.71 1.25 1.56
N LEU A 89 -9.49 1.53 2.59
CA LEU A 89 -9.75 2.88 3.09
C LEU A 89 -9.77 2.81 4.61
N GLY A 90 -9.00 3.68 5.26
CA GLY A 90 -8.89 3.67 6.70
C GLY A 90 -8.33 4.97 7.26
N ALA A 91 -8.12 4.93 8.56
CA ALA A 91 -7.42 5.97 9.29
C ALA A 91 -6.12 5.41 9.87
N PHE A 92 -5.17 6.30 10.09
CA PHE A 92 -3.92 5.95 10.74
C PHE A 92 -3.55 6.95 11.82
N VAL A 93 -2.81 6.47 12.80
CA VAL A 93 -2.08 7.27 13.78
C VAL A 93 -0.61 6.92 13.64
N ARG A 94 0.24 7.94 13.54
CA ARG A 94 1.68 7.81 13.47
C ARG A 94 2.32 8.40 14.70
N TYR A 95 3.23 7.64 15.31
CA TYR A 95 4.15 8.14 16.32
C TYR A 95 5.56 8.22 15.72
N SER A 96 6.14 9.42 15.67
CA SER A 96 7.45 9.69 15.06
C SER A 96 8.44 10.21 16.09
N VAL A 97 9.65 9.66 16.08
CA VAL A 97 10.77 10.05 16.94
C VAL A 97 11.95 10.47 16.06
N PRO A 98 12.39 11.74 16.12
CA PRO A 98 13.59 12.17 15.42
C PRO A 98 14.82 11.56 16.10
N LEU A 99 15.67 10.86 15.34
CA LEU A 99 16.96 10.37 15.82
C LEU A 99 18.08 11.39 15.56
N SER A 100 17.96 12.12 14.46
CA SER A 100 18.85 13.22 14.08
C SER A 100 18.10 14.18 13.14
N GLN A 101 18.80 15.20 12.62
CA GLN A 101 18.23 16.07 11.58
C GLN A 101 17.91 15.32 10.27
N THR A 102 18.61 14.22 10.00
CA THR A 102 18.47 13.44 8.76
C THR A 102 17.59 12.20 8.95
N PHE A 103 17.63 11.58 10.13
CA PHE A 103 16.95 10.32 10.37
C PHE A 103 15.85 10.47 11.42
N SER A 104 14.71 9.88 11.15
CA SER A 104 13.64 9.72 12.13
C SER A 104 13.11 8.30 12.03
N VAL A 105 12.59 7.76 13.13
CA VAL A 105 11.87 6.49 13.11
C VAL A 105 10.40 6.78 13.42
N PHE A 106 9.50 6.00 12.83
CA PHE A 106 8.09 6.13 13.14
C PHE A 106 7.39 4.78 13.10
N ALA A 107 6.23 4.70 13.74
CA ALA A 107 5.31 3.59 13.62
C ALA A 107 3.93 4.10 13.21
N ASP A 108 3.42 3.57 12.10
CA ASP A 108 2.05 3.80 11.62
C ASP A 108 1.14 2.71 12.17
N MET A 109 0.16 3.06 12.99
CA MET A 109 -0.95 2.21 13.35
C MET A 109 -2.15 2.56 12.47
N GLY A 110 -2.55 1.65 11.59
CA GLY A 110 -3.65 1.83 10.64
C GLY A 110 -4.78 0.86 10.89
N ALA A 111 -6.02 1.30 10.70
CA ALA A 111 -7.20 0.44 10.71
C ALA A 111 -8.26 0.95 9.74
N GLY A 112 -9.01 0.02 9.15
CA GLY A 112 -10.05 0.40 8.19
C GLY A 112 -10.74 -0.78 7.53
N PHE A 113 -11.41 -0.46 6.43
CA PHE A 113 -12.13 -1.41 5.61
C PHE A 113 -11.34 -1.75 4.35
N GLN A 114 -11.58 -2.95 3.84
CA GLN A 114 -11.00 -3.42 2.59
C GLN A 114 -12.00 -4.20 1.76
N ASN A 115 -11.84 -4.10 0.45
CA ASN A 115 -12.58 -4.88 -0.53
C ASN A 115 -11.58 -5.57 -1.47
N ALA A 116 -11.87 -6.82 -1.81
CA ALA A 116 -11.13 -7.59 -2.80
C ALA A 116 -12.08 -8.07 -3.90
N LYS A 117 -11.63 -8.02 -5.16
CA LYS A 117 -12.37 -8.55 -6.31
C LYS A 117 -11.46 -9.41 -7.15
N SER A 118 -11.82 -10.67 -7.32
CA SER A 118 -11.12 -11.62 -8.18
C SER A 118 -12.00 -11.96 -9.38
N LYS A 119 -11.45 -11.82 -10.59
CA LYS A 119 -12.09 -12.25 -11.83
C LYS A 119 -11.21 -13.30 -12.48
N VAL A 120 -11.83 -14.40 -12.89
CA VAL A 120 -11.16 -15.48 -13.59
C VAL A 120 -11.77 -15.62 -14.98
N TYR A 121 -10.93 -15.52 -15.99
CA TYR A 121 -11.26 -15.79 -17.39
C TYR A 121 -10.57 -17.10 -17.79
N GLY A 122 -11.33 -18.06 -18.28
CA GLY A 122 -10.83 -19.36 -18.71
C GLY A 122 -11.17 -19.65 -20.19
N PRO A 123 -10.78 -20.83 -20.69
CA PRO A 123 -11.03 -21.21 -22.07
C PRO A 123 -12.54 -21.31 -22.36
N GLY A 124 -12.92 -21.04 -23.61
CA GLY A 124 -14.31 -21.19 -24.07
C GLY A 124 -15.30 -20.22 -23.43
N ASN A 125 -14.89 -18.97 -23.18
CA ASN A 125 -15.68 -17.91 -22.52
C ASN A 125 -16.05 -18.20 -21.05
N ALA A 126 -15.37 -19.15 -20.39
CA ALA A 126 -15.57 -19.39 -18.97
C ALA A 126 -15.23 -18.13 -18.15
N TYR A 127 -16.17 -17.71 -17.29
CA TYR A 127 -16.03 -16.51 -16.48
C TYR A 127 -16.51 -16.77 -15.05
N SER A 128 -15.68 -16.38 -14.08
CA SER A 128 -16.07 -16.37 -12.67
C SER A 128 -15.65 -15.06 -12.01
N LYS A 129 -16.46 -14.60 -11.06
CA LYS A 129 -16.22 -13.38 -10.30
C LYS A 129 -16.51 -13.63 -8.84
N ARG A 130 -15.56 -13.24 -7.99
CA ARG A 130 -15.67 -13.27 -6.54
C ARG A 130 -15.41 -11.88 -6.00
N LYS A 131 -16.15 -11.50 -4.97
CA LYS A 131 -15.92 -10.29 -4.20
C LYS A 131 -15.80 -10.68 -2.74
N ALA A 132 -15.01 -9.91 -2.01
CA ALA A 132 -14.93 -10.00 -0.56
C ALA A 132 -14.84 -8.61 0.04
N ASP A 133 -15.40 -8.48 1.22
CA ASP A 133 -15.29 -7.29 2.06
C ASP A 133 -14.73 -7.70 3.42
N GLY A 134 -14.07 -6.78 4.10
CA GLY A 134 -13.60 -7.03 5.45
C GLY A 134 -12.85 -5.85 6.02
N MET A 135 -12.08 -6.13 7.07
CA MET A 135 -11.41 -5.11 7.86
C MET A 135 -9.93 -5.43 7.99
N TYR A 136 -9.14 -4.40 8.28
CA TYR A 136 -7.74 -4.56 8.61
C TYR A 136 -7.39 -3.69 9.81
N VAL A 137 -6.41 -4.16 10.57
CA VAL A 137 -5.70 -3.38 11.58
C VAL A 137 -4.23 -3.81 11.55
N GLY A 138 -3.31 -2.87 11.67
CA GLY A 138 -1.90 -3.20 11.69
C GLY A 138 -1.03 -2.06 12.16
N VAL A 139 0.21 -2.41 12.48
CA VAL A 139 1.29 -1.50 12.83
C VAL A 139 2.47 -1.71 11.88
N THR A 140 2.99 -0.61 11.34
CA THR A 140 4.09 -0.59 10.38
C THR A 140 5.18 0.35 10.89
N PRO A 141 6.26 -0.17 11.51
CA PRO A 141 7.45 0.60 11.82
C PRO A 141 8.25 0.89 10.55
N ALA A 142 8.86 2.06 10.52
CA ALA A 142 9.64 2.54 9.39
C ALA A 142 10.72 3.54 9.82
N LEU A 143 11.77 3.59 9.00
CA LEU A 143 12.78 4.63 9.03
C LEU A 143 12.41 5.72 8.02
N PHE A 144 12.47 6.96 8.45
CA PHE A 144 12.33 8.15 7.63
C PHE A 144 13.70 8.80 7.42
N ILE A 145 14.05 9.05 6.16
CA ILE A 145 15.21 9.85 5.79
C ILE A 145 14.71 11.21 5.32
N ASN A 146 14.93 12.22 6.15
CA ASN A 146 14.65 13.61 5.85
C ASN A 146 15.63 14.11 4.78
N MET A 147 15.11 14.45 3.61
CA MET A 147 15.86 15.12 2.56
C MET A 147 15.57 16.62 2.59
N LYS A 148 16.48 17.42 2.03
CA LYS A 148 16.30 18.88 2.01
C LYS A 148 14.96 19.26 1.36
N LYS A 149 14.35 20.35 1.85
CA LYS A 149 13.06 20.90 1.39
C LYS A 149 11.83 20.07 1.78
N GLY A 150 11.91 19.31 2.88
CA GLY A 150 10.77 18.63 3.50
C GLY A 150 10.26 17.40 2.75
N PHE A 151 10.95 17.00 1.70
CA PHE A 151 10.79 15.69 1.10
C PHE A 151 11.50 14.66 1.97
N GLY A 152 10.97 13.46 2.09
CA GLY A 152 11.72 12.37 2.67
C GLY A 152 11.28 11.01 2.16
N LEU A 153 12.17 10.06 2.39
CA LEU A 153 12.00 8.67 2.00
C LEU A 153 11.57 7.87 3.22
N ASN A 154 10.53 7.07 3.06
CA ASN A 154 10.05 6.13 4.06
C ASN A 154 10.55 4.74 3.70
N PHE A 155 11.18 4.07 4.66
CA PHE A 155 11.66 2.70 4.55
C PHE A 155 10.96 1.87 5.61
N SER A 156 9.91 1.16 5.19
CA SER A 156 9.19 0.25 6.10
C SER A 156 10.05 -1.00 6.34
N ILE A 157 10.15 -1.42 7.59
CA ILE A 157 10.96 -2.58 8.01
C ILE A 157 10.10 -3.82 8.26
N GLY A 158 8.90 -3.85 7.70
CA GLY A 158 7.85 -4.86 7.91
C GLY A 158 6.67 -4.31 8.68
N GLY A 159 5.87 -5.19 9.26
CA GLY A 159 4.65 -4.87 9.98
C GLY A 159 4.11 -6.06 10.76
N LEU A 160 3.18 -5.77 11.65
CA LEU A 160 2.29 -6.74 12.29
C LEU A 160 0.86 -6.33 11.98
N GLY A 161 -0.01 -7.27 11.63
CA GLY A 161 -1.39 -6.95 11.36
C GLY A 161 -2.32 -8.14 11.37
N TYR A 162 -3.60 -7.81 11.40
CA TYR A 162 -4.70 -8.74 11.27
C TYR A 162 -5.66 -8.23 10.21
N GLU A 163 -6.05 -9.09 9.29
CA GLU A 163 -6.94 -8.74 8.19
C GLU A 163 -8.00 -9.83 7.98
N THR A 164 -9.21 -9.41 7.67
CA THR A 164 -10.35 -10.29 7.38
C THR A 164 -10.89 -10.03 5.98
N LEU A 165 -11.40 -11.08 5.34
CA LEU A 165 -12.13 -11.02 4.08
C LEU A 165 -13.23 -12.07 4.09
N SER A 166 -14.48 -11.64 3.94
CA SER A 166 -15.65 -12.51 3.78
C SER A 166 -16.09 -12.50 2.33
N TYR A 167 -16.06 -13.65 1.66
CA TYR A 167 -16.40 -13.76 0.25
C TYR A 167 -17.90 -13.99 0.01
N ASP A 168 -18.48 -13.25 -0.95
CA ASP A 168 -19.88 -13.39 -1.36
C ASP A 168 -20.23 -14.80 -1.87
N ASN A 169 -21.53 -15.11 -1.94
CA ASN A 169 -22.11 -16.35 -2.48
C ASN A 169 -21.67 -17.63 -1.73
N ASN A 170 -21.78 -17.63 -0.40
CA ASN A 170 -21.27 -18.70 0.47
C ASN A 170 -19.78 -18.98 0.23
N GLY A 171 -19.02 -17.92 -0.05
CA GLY A 171 -17.57 -17.99 -0.14
C GLY A 171 -16.93 -18.20 1.23
N ALA A 172 -15.62 -18.44 1.22
CA ALA A 172 -14.86 -18.63 2.45
C ALA A 172 -14.76 -17.32 3.26
N ASP A 173 -14.72 -17.45 4.58
CA ASP A 173 -14.24 -16.40 5.46
C ASP A 173 -12.75 -16.60 5.71
N VAL A 174 -11.96 -15.57 5.41
CA VAL A 174 -10.51 -15.56 5.55
C VAL A 174 -10.15 -14.63 6.69
N SER A 175 -9.36 -15.14 7.62
CA SER A 175 -8.73 -14.37 8.70
C SER A 175 -7.23 -14.61 8.64
N LYS A 176 -6.46 -13.53 8.59
CA LYS A 176 -5.01 -13.60 8.44
C LYS A 176 -4.32 -12.69 9.45
N PHE A 177 -3.55 -13.32 10.31
CA PHE A 177 -2.54 -12.65 11.11
C PHE A 177 -1.20 -12.70 10.37
N TYR A 178 -0.44 -11.60 10.39
CA TYR A 178 0.90 -11.58 9.85
C TYR A 178 1.87 -10.77 10.72
N PHE A 179 3.13 -11.17 10.65
CA PHE A 179 4.28 -10.50 11.23
C PHE A 179 5.48 -10.74 10.31
N ASN A 180 6.08 -9.69 9.77
CA ASN A 180 7.11 -9.81 8.72
C ASN A 180 8.28 -8.81 8.89
N PHE A 181 8.66 -8.50 10.15
CA PHE A 181 9.81 -7.64 10.39
C PHE A 181 11.09 -8.20 9.77
N GLY A 182 11.82 -7.34 9.06
CA GLY A 182 13.08 -7.68 8.38
C GLY A 182 12.93 -8.53 7.11
N GLN A 183 11.71 -8.96 6.75
CA GLN A 183 11.45 -9.78 5.56
C GLN A 183 10.95 -8.97 4.36
N THR A 184 10.57 -7.71 4.56
CA THR A 184 9.97 -6.87 3.53
C THR A 184 10.56 -5.47 3.59
N PHE A 185 11.03 -4.98 2.44
CA PHE A 185 11.53 -3.61 2.30
C PHE A 185 10.63 -2.85 1.33
N ASN A 186 9.93 -1.83 1.85
CA ASN A 186 9.10 -0.95 1.02
C ASN A 186 9.67 0.46 1.04
N ILE A 187 9.85 1.06 -0.14
CA ILE A 187 10.26 2.44 -0.31
C ILE A 187 9.01 3.29 -0.58
N GLY A 188 8.81 4.30 0.23
CA GLY A 188 7.75 5.29 0.09
C GLY A 188 8.31 6.70 0.04
N ILE A 189 7.46 7.63 -0.39
CA ILE A 189 7.79 9.04 -0.45
C ILE A 189 6.79 9.78 0.43
N SER A 190 7.26 10.68 1.28
CA SER A 190 6.39 11.60 2.00
C SER A 190 6.97 13.00 2.03
N LYS A 191 6.08 13.95 2.25
CA LYS A 191 6.37 15.35 2.37
C LYS A 191 5.49 15.95 3.44
N ASN A 192 6.07 16.72 4.35
CA ASN A 192 5.28 17.56 5.23
C ASN A 192 5.11 18.92 4.56
N PHE A 193 3.93 19.52 4.73
CA PHE A 193 3.58 20.89 4.33
C PHE A 193 3.42 21.77 5.55
#